data_AF-H2Y015-F1
#
_entry.id   AF-H2Y015-F1
#
_cell.length_a   1.000
_cell.length_b   1.000
_cell.length_c   1.000
_cell.angle_alpha   90.00
_cell.angle_beta   90.00
_cell.angle_gamma   90.00
#
_symmetry.space_group_name_H-M   'P 1'
#
loop_
_entity.id
_entity.type
_entity.pdbx_description
1 polymer ?
#
loop_
_entity_poly.entity_id
_entity_poly.type
_entity_poly.pdbx_seq_one_letter_code
_entity_poly.pdbx_strand_id
1 'polypeptide(L)'
;MSKNALIFPTSLSYRASINELITLNMIQAQRMPIDELVWYHLLNYASPRRLAVGQLQLNIQSAKREDSGPYLIFFPVNNPIRRVLLQALTRVVVRNCIADMFGENCDQVCPSCENGGICDDVSGNCICPPGFMGELCQIGCGPNKFGRRCQYLCSEDPGADQDAGCKGKMFCLADPYGCSCS
;
A
#
# COMPACT_ATOMS: atom_id res chain seq x y z
N MET A 1 3.73 -0.53 13.39
CA MET A 1 4.73 -1.63 13.50
C MET A 1 5.42 -1.51 14.86
N SER A 2 5.99 -2.60 15.38
CA SER A 2 6.72 -2.55 16.67
C SER A 2 7.99 -1.70 16.53
N LYS A 3 8.29 -0.85 17.52
CA LYS A 3 9.50 0.00 17.54
C LYS A 3 10.81 -0.80 17.45
N ASN A 4 10.79 -2.08 17.80
CA ASN A 4 11.95 -2.97 17.83
C ASN A 4 11.87 -4.08 16.77
N ALA A 5 11.04 -3.92 15.74
CA ALA A 5 11.07 -4.81 14.58
C ALA A 5 12.45 -4.70 13.89
N LEU A 6 12.89 -5.79 13.28
CA LEU A 6 14.18 -5.88 12.60
C LEU A 6 14.04 -6.17 11.11
N ILE A 7 12.85 -6.54 10.68
CA ILE A 7 12.47 -6.71 9.27
C ILE A 7 11.42 -5.67 8.94
N PHE A 8 11.61 -4.98 7.82
CA PHE A 8 10.71 -3.92 7.37
C PHE A 8 10.33 -4.14 5.91
N PRO A 9 9.10 -3.83 5.51
CA PRO A 9 8.71 -3.89 4.13
C PRO A 9 9.36 -2.73 3.36
N THR A 10 9.72 -2.98 2.11
CA THR A 10 10.18 -1.92 1.19
C THR A 10 9.06 -0.98 0.76
N SER A 11 7.80 -1.45 0.82
CA SER A 11 6.59 -0.64 0.65
C SER A 11 5.52 -1.10 1.62
N LEU A 12 4.80 -0.17 2.26
CA LEU A 12 3.68 -0.53 3.14
C LEU A 12 2.42 -0.91 2.35
N SER A 13 2.38 -0.63 1.05
CA SER A 13 1.27 -0.97 0.18
C SER A 13 1.74 -1.30 -1.23
N TYR A 14 1.39 -2.48 -1.70
CA TYR A 14 1.62 -2.95 -3.07
C TYR A 14 0.30 -2.94 -3.81
N ARG A 15 0.35 -2.48 -5.05
CA ARG A 15 -0.80 -2.42 -5.94
C ARG A 15 -0.51 -3.27 -7.16
N ALA A 16 -1.52 -3.98 -7.62
CA ALA A 16 -1.48 -4.77 -8.83
C ALA A 16 -2.86 -4.87 -9.45
N SER A 17 -2.89 -5.19 -10.73
CA SER A 17 -4.07 -5.68 -11.43
C SER A 17 -4.11 -7.21 -11.39
N ILE A 18 -5.27 -7.82 -11.62
CA ILE A 18 -5.36 -9.27 -11.77
C ILE A 18 -4.37 -9.79 -12.81
N ASN A 19 -3.85 -11.00 -12.57
CA ASN A 19 -2.87 -11.70 -13.40
C ASN A 19 -1.46 -11.09 -13.44
N GLU A 20 -1.21 -9.97 -12.75
CA GLU A 20 0.14 -9.44 -12.61
C GLU A 20 0.96 -10.23 -11.58
N LEU A 21 2.29 -10.17 -11.73
CA LEU A 21 3.25 -10.65 -10.76
C LEU A 21 3.40 -9.63 -9.63
N ILE A 22 3.19 -10.05 -8.38
CA ILE A 22 3.48 -9.24 -7.20
C ILE A 22 4.73 -9.78 -6.52
N THR A 23 5.70 -8.91 -6.25
CA THR A 23 6.92 -9.24 -5.52
C THR A 23 6.98 -8.42 -4.23
N LEU A 24 6.68 -9.06 -3.10
CA LEU A 24 6.76 -8.43 -1.79
C LEU A 24 8.18 -8.54 -1.27
N ASN A 25 8.86 -7.41 -1.10
CA ASN A 25 10.23 -7.36 -0.64
C ASN A 25 10.35 -6.77 0.77
N MET A 26 11.23 -7.40 1.55
CA MET A 26 11.54 -7.02 2.92
C MET A 26 13.03 -6.78 3.06
N ILE A 27 13.38 -5.80 3.90
CA ILE A 27 14.75 -5.45 4.25
C ILE A 27 15.02 -5.77 5.71
N GLN A 28 16.26 -6.10 6.02
CA GLN A 28 16.72 -6.30 7.38
C GLN A 28 17.41 -5.01 7.86
N ALA A 29 17.02 -4.50 9.02
CA ALA A 29 17.73 -3.39 9.64
C ALA A 29 19.10 -3.81 10.21
N GLN A 30 19.29 -5.11 10.48
CA GLN A 30 20.55 -5.68 10.94
C GLN A 30 20.70 -7.12 10.46
N ARG A 31 21.94 -7.59 10.33
CA ARG A 31 22.23 -8.96 9.89
C ARG A 31 21.76 -9.96 10.94
N MET A 32 20.87 -10.87 10.55
CA MET A 32 20.27 -11.84 11.46
C MET A 32 19.76 -13.07 10.72
N PRO A 33 19.72 -14.25 11.39
CA PRO A 33 19.12 -15.45 10.82
C PRO A 33 17.64 -15.23 10.51
N ILE A 34 17.20 -15.71 9.34
CA ILE A 34 15.83 -15.58 8.82
C ILE A 34 15.13 -16.91 8.60
N ASP A 35 15.82 -18.02 8.83
CA ASP A 35 15.36 -19.40 8.69
C ASP A 35 14.05 -19.68 9.42
N GLU A 36 13.79 -18.99 10.53
CA GLU A 36 12.53 -19.10 11.28
C GLU A 36 11.48 -18.03 10.93
N LEU A 37 11.78 -17.13 9.99
CA LEU A 37 10.88 -16.04 9.61
C LEU A 37 9.70 -16.60 8.81
N VAL A 38 8.47 -16.34 9.24
CA VAL A 38 7.26 -16.91 8.62
C VAL A 38 6.37 -15.82 8.03
N TRP A 39 5.94 -16.02 6.78
CA TRP A 39 4.95 -15.20 6.10
C TRP A 39 3.53 -15.69 6.36
N TYR A 40 2.64 -14.73 6.59
CA TYR A 40 1.20 -14.94 6.71
C TYR A 40 0.43 -13.95 5.86
N HIS A 41 -0.72 -14.39 5.35
CA HIS A 41 -1.71 -13.53 4.70
C HIS A 41 -3.04 -13.66 5.42
N LEU A 42 -3.62 -12.53 5.82
CA LEU A 42 -4.94 -12.52 6.46
C LEU A 42 -6.01 -12.37 5.37
N LEU A 43 -6.53 -13.51 4.92
CA LEU A 43 -7.63 -13.55 3.93
C LEU A 43 -8.87 -12.83 4.46
N ASN A 44 -9.16 -13.03 5.75
CA ASN A 44 -10.14 -12.33 6.56
C ASN A 44 -9.56 -12.30 7.99
N TYR A 45 -9.85 -11.28 8.80
CA TYR A 45 -9.31 -11.11 10.17
C TYR A 45 -9.45 -12.35 11.09
N ALA A 46 -10.25 -13.34 10.70
CA ALA A 46 -10.49 -14.59 11.40
C ALA A 46 -9.49 -15.73 11.14
N SER A 47 -8.70 -15.75 10.06
CA SER A 47 -7.83 -16.90 9.75
C SER A 47 -6.56 -16.54 8.94
N PRO A 48 -5.37 -16.56 9.57
CA PRO A 48 -4.10 -16.37 8.88
C PRO A 48 -3.72 -17.61 8.04
N ARG A 49 -3.39 -17.41 6.76
CA ARG A 49 -2.81 -18.45 5.91
C ARG A 49 -1.29 -18.34 5.95
N ARG A 50 -0.59 -19.41 6.36
CA ARG A 50 0.88 -19.50 6.32
C ARG A 50 1.34 -19.71 4.88
N LEU A 51 2.30 -18.91 4.42
CA LEU A 51 2.72 -18.87 3.02
C LEU A 51 4.13 -19.41 2.78
N ALA A 52 5.10 -18.92 3.54
CA ALA A 52 6.51 -19.20 3.30
C ALA A 52 7.32 -19.09 4.61
N VAL A 53 8.50 -19.68 4.61
CA VAL A 53 9.46 -19.62 5.72
C VAL A 53 10.87 -19.36 5.19
N GLY A 54 11.69 -18.64 5.94
CA GLY A 54 13.11 -18.52 5.59
C GLY A 54 13.42 -17.48 4.51
N GLN A 55 12.45 -16.63 4.16
CA GLN A 55 12.50 -15.80 2.96
C GLN A 55 12.18 -14.34 3.27
N LEU A 56 12.93 -13.41 2.66
CA LEU A 56 12.65 -11.97 2.70
C LEU A 56 11.84 -11.47 1.49
N GLN A 57 11.60 -12.36 0.53
CA GLN A 57 10.83 -12.08 -0.67
C GLN A 57 9.69 -13.11 -0.78
N LEU A 58 8.51 -12.64 -1.16
CA LEU A 58 7.36 -13.49 -1.48
C LEU A 58 6.82 -13.10 -2.86
N ASN A 59 6.66 -14.08 -3.75
CA ASN A 59 6.19 -13.87 -5.12
C ASN A 59 4.79 -14.45 -5.31
N ILE A 60 3.86 -13.63 -5.82
CA ILE A 60 2.51 -14.04 -6.23
C ILE A 60 2.49 -13.96 -7.76
N GLN A 61 2.57 -15.11 -8.43
CA GLN A 61 2.81 -15.19 -9.88
C GLN A 61 1.67 -14.63 -10.74
N SER A 62 0.44 -14.79 -10.28
CA SER A 62 -0.77 -14.36 -10.98
C SER A 62 -1.75 -13.83 -9.95
N ALA A 63 -1.72 -12.52 -9.71
CA ALA A 63 -2.52 -11.88 -8.69
C ALA A 63 -4.02 -12.12 -8.89
N LYS A 64 -4.71 -12.40 -7.78
CA LYS A 64 -6.17 -12.51 -7.72
C LYS A 64 -6.73 -11.53 -6.71
N ARG A 65 -8.02 -11.23 -6.81
CA ARG A 65 -8.71 -10.38 -5.84
C ARG A 65 -8.54 -10.87 -4.39
N GLU A 66 -8.60 -12.20 -4.22
CA GLU A 66 -8.41 -12.87 -2.92
C GLU A 66 -7.00 -12.70 -2.32
N ASP A 67 -6.00 -12.35 -3.13
CA ASP A 67 -4.66 -12.00 -2.65
C ASP A 67 -4.61 -10.59 -2.04
N SER A 68 -5.69 -9.80 -2.15
CA SER A 68 -5.76 -8.53 -1.43
C SER A 68 -5.74 -8.73 0.08
N GLY A 69 -5.25 -7.73 0.80
CA GLY A 69 -5.24 -7.73 2.26
C GLY A 69 -3.83 -7.64 2.85
N PRO A 70 -3.72 -7.75 4.18
CA PRO A 70 -2.44 -7.59 4.86
C PRO A 70 -1.61 -8.88 4.81
N TYR A 71 -0.33 -8.69 4.50
CA TYR A 71 0.73 -9.69 4.56
C TYR A 71 1.63 -9.35 5.74
N LEU A 72 1.79 -10.33 6.62
CA LEU A 72 2.48 -10.19 7.89
C LEU A 72 3.68 -11.11 7.91
N ILE A 73 4.73 -10.64 8.59
CA ILE A 73 5.90 -11.46 8.88
C ILE A 73 6.08 -11.57 10.37
N PHE A 74 6.21 -12.80 10.83
CA PHE A 74 6.36 -13.14 12.24
C PHE A 74 7.60 -13.98 12.50
N PHE A 75 8.16 -13.85 13.70
CA PHE A 75 8.93 -14.95 14.31
C PHE A 75 7.97 -15.88 15.07
N PRO A 76 8.27 -17.17 15.20
CA PRO A 76 7.48 -18.06 16.05
C PRO A 76 7.58 -17.65 17.52
N VAL A 77 6.47 -17.81 18.26
CA VAL A 77 6.35 -17.44 19.69
C VAL A 77 7.41 -18.13 20.56
N ASN A 78 7.84 -19.33 20.16
CA ASN A 78 8.80 -20.14 20.90
C ASN A 78 10.26 -19.75 20.63
N ASN A 79 10.54 -18.69 19.87
CA ASN A 79 11.91 -18.24 19.64
C ASN A 79 12.39 -17.40 20.85
N PRO A 80 13.30 -17.92 21.69
CA PRO A 80 13.70 -17.26 22.94
C PRO A 80 14.56 -16.00 22.72
N ILE A 81 15.02 -15.74 21.48
CA ILE A 81 15.90 -14.62 21.13
C ILE A 81 15.08 -13.42 20.63
N ARG A 82 13.84 -13.63 20.16
CA ARG A 82 13.06 -12.60 19.45
C ARG A 82 11.98 -11.99 20.35
N ARG A 83 12.22 -10.75 20.80
CA ARG A 83 11.29 -9.98 21.66
C ARG A 83 10.03 -9.46 20.97
N VAL A 84 9.99 -9.47 19.64
CA VAL A 84 8.91 -8.91 18.84
C VAL A 84 8.35 -10.00 17.92
N LEU A 85 7.07 -10.31 18.10
CA LEU A 85 6.37 -11.32 17.32
C LEU A 85 6.17 -10.82 15.88
N LEU A 86 5.48 -9.69 15.71
CA LEU A 86 5.22 -9.07 14.40
C LEU A 86 6.40 -8.21 13.94
N GLN A 87 7.09 -8.66 12.90
CA GLN A 87 8.23 -7.96 12.31
C GLN A 87 7.78 -6.97 11.23
N ALA A 88 7.11 -7.45 10.19
CA ALA A 88 6.69 -6.63 9.07
C ALA A 88 5.19 -6.76 8.80
N LEU A 89 4.59 -5.70 8.26
CA LEU A 89 3.23 -5.63 7.76
C LEU A 89 3.26 -4.82 6.46
N THR A 90 2.79 -5.41 5.37
CA THR A 90 2.48 -4.70 4.13
C THR A 90 1.07 -5.06 3.68
N ARG A 91 0.43 -4.20 2.90
CA ARG A 91 -0.89 -4.44 2.32
C ARG A 91 -0.76 -4.69 0.83
N VAL A 92 -1.47 -5.67 0.32
CA VAL A 92 -1.67 -5.86 -1.12
C VAL A 92 -3.08 -5.40 -1.49
N VAL A 93 -3.19 -4.67 -2.59
CA VAL A 93 -4.45 -4.28 -3.22
C VAL A 93 -4.43 -4.77 -4.65
N VAL A 94 -5.37 -5.65 -4.99
CA VAL A 94 -5.53 -6.19 -6.35
C VAL A 94 -6.81 -5.64 -6.97
N ARG A 95 -6.67 -4.93 -8.10
CA ARG A 95 -7.80 -4.44 -8.92
C ARG A 95 -8.50 -5.61 -9.60
N ASN A 96 -9.81 -5.53 -9.79
CA ASN A 96 -10.61 -6.55 -10.48
C ASN A 96 -10.31 -6.63 -11.97
N CYS A 97 -9.84 -5.54 -12.57
CA CYS A 97 -9.47 -5.48 -13.97
C CYS A 97 -7.97 -5.65 -14.19
N ILE A 98 -7.61 -6.13 -15.38
CA ILE A 98 -6.23 -6.12 -15.87
C ILE A 98 -5.71 -4.68 -15.96
N ALA A 99 -4.39 -4.53 -16.12
CA ALA A 99 -3.78 -3.21 -16.27
C ALA A 99 -4.49 -2.39 -17.36
N ASP A 100 -4.64 -1.10 -17.10
CA ASP A 100 -5.23 -0.12 -18.01
C ASP A 100 -6.69 -0.36 -18.42
N MET A 101 -7.41 -1.27 -17.75
CA MET A 101 -8.84 -1.50 -17.99
C MET A 101 -9.71 -1.12 -16.78
N PHE A 102 -10.97 -0.80 -17.04
CA PHE A 102 -12.02 -0.53 -16.05
C PHE A 102 -13.41 -0.95 -16.57
N GLY A 103 -14.40 -0.87 -15.68
CA GLY A 103 -15.80 -1.15 -15.95
C GLY A 103 -16.24 -2.51 -15.41
N GLU A 104 -17.55 -2.75 -15.40
CA GLU A 104 -18.13 -4.01 -14.87
C GLU A 104 -17.55 -5.25 -15.56
N ASN A 105 -17.25 -5.15 -16.86
CA ASN A 105 -16.67 -6.22 -17.67
C ASN A 105 -15.19 -6.03 -18.00
N CYS A 106 -14.52 -5.01 -17.44
CA CYS A 106 -13.13 -4.67 -17.75
C CYS A 106 -12.85 -4.49 -19.25
N ASP A 107 -13.81 -3.90 -19.97
CA ASP A 107 -13.81 -3.72 -21.42
C ASP A 107 -13.58 -2.27 -21.85
N GLN A 108 -13.40 -1.35 -20.88
CA GLN A 108 -13.13 0.06 -21.13
C GLN A 108 -11.71 0.40 -20.75
N VAL A 109 -11.05 1.23 -21.56
CA VAL A 109 -9.64 1.61 -21.35
C VAL A 109 -9.55 2.79 -20.39
N CYS A 110 -8.77 2.62 -19.32
CA CYS A 110 -8.51 3.68 -18.34
C CYS A 110 -7.96 4.95 -19.01
N PRO A 111 -8.41 6.13 -18.58
CA PRO A 111 -7.79 7.37 -19.03
C PRO A 111 -6.36 7.48 -18.49
N SER A 112 -5.51 8.24 -19.20
CA SER A 112 -4.14 8.51 -18.77
C SER A 112 -4.13 9.51 -17.60
N CYS A 113 -4.27 9.00 -16.37
CA CYS A 113 -4.15 9.80 -15.17
C CYS A 113 -2.73 10.36 -15.01
N GLU A 114 -2.62 11.67 -14.81
CA GLU A 114 -1.36 12.39 -14.64
C GLU A 114 -0.93 12.45 -13.17
N ASN A 115 0.31 12.90 -12.93
CA ASN A 115 0.86 13.19 -11.61
C ASN A 115 0.77 12.04 -10.59
N GLY A 116 0.75 10.78 -11.05
CA GLY A 116 0.60 9.60 -10.20
C GLY A 116 -0.84 9.30 -9.77
N GLY A 117 -1.83 9.87 -10.48
CA GLY A 117 -3.23 9.50 -10.35
C GLY A 117 -3.49 8.04 -10.72
N ILE A 118 -4.54 7.46 -10.14
CA ILE A 118 -4.87 6.04 -10.27
C ILE A 118 -6.26 5.91 -10.87
N CYS A 119 -6.39 5.14 -11.94
CA CYS A 119 -7.69 4.83 -12.52
C CYS A 119 -8.47 3.85 -11.61
N ASP A 120 -9.64 4.29 -11.14
CA ASP A 120 -10.62 3.42 -10.50
C ASP A 120 -11.15 2.40 -11.52
N ASP A 121 -10.93 1.11 -11.27
CA ASP A 121 -11.30 0.03 -12.18
C ASP A 121 -12.81 -0.23 -12.24
N VAL A 122 -13.60 0.41 -11.38
CA VAL A 122 -15.07 0.36 -11.46
C VAL A 122 -15.62 1.50 -12.32
N SER A 123 -15.27 2.75 -12.00
CA SER A 123 -15.86 3.95 -12.63
C SER A 123 -15.02 4.57 -13.74
N GLY A 124 -13.75 4.21 -13.87
CA GLY A 124 -12.81 4.80 -14.83
C GLY A 124 -12.28 6.18 -14.45
N ASN A 125 -12.72 6.75 -13.33
CA ASN A 125 -12.27 8.06 -12.88
C ASN A 125 -10.85 8.00 -12.31
N CYS A 126 -10.07 9.05 -12.53
CA CYS A 126 -8.78 9.19 -11.86
C CYS A 126 -8.96 9.62 -10.40
N ILE A 127 -8.32 8.87 -9.51
CA ILE A 127 -8.16 9.18 -8.10
C ILE A 127 -6.82 9.91 -7.94
N CYS A 128 -6.91 11.19 -7.60
CA CYS A 128 -5.73 12.05 -7.56
C CYS A 128 -4.97 11.95 -6.24
N PRO A 129 -3.63 11.99 -6.29
CA PRO A 129 -2.84 12.10 -5.08
C PRO A 129 -3.05 13.46 -4.40
N PRO A 130 -2.76 13.55 -3.09
CA PRO A 130 -2.80 14.81 -2.36
C PRO A 130 -2.00 15.91 -3.06
N GLY A 131 -2.61 17.08 -3.23
CA GLY A 131 -2.00 18.21 -3.93
C GLY A 131 -2.36 18.31 -5.41
N PHE A 132 -3.11 17.35 -5.96
CA PHE A 132 -3.60 17.38 -7.34
C PHE A 132 -5.13 17.18 -7.43
N MET A 133 -5.71 17.72 -8.50
CA MET A 133 -7.12 17.61 -8.86
C MET A 133 -7.32 17.68 -10.38
N GLY A 134 -8.57 17.68 -10.82
CA GLY A 134 -8.96 17.58 -12.22
C GLY A 134 -9.36 16.16 -12.59
N GLU A 135 -9.99 15.99 -13.74
CA GLU A 135 -10.47 14.67 -14.21
C GLU A 135 -9.32 13.69 -14.45
N LEU A 136 -8.15 14.21 -14.84
CA LEU A 136 -6.93 13.44 -15.08
C LEU A 136 -5.84 13.75 -14.06
N CYS A 137 -6.15 14.41 -12.95
CA CYS A 137 -5.16 14.83 -11.95
C CYS A 137 -4.09 15.80 -12.47
N GLN A 138 -4.39 16.52 -13.55
CA GLN A 138 -3.48 17.43 -14.24
C GLN A 138 -3.31 18.81 -13.56
N ILE A 139 -4.15 19.12 -12.57
CA ILE A 139 -4.21 20.44 -11.95
C ILE A 139 -3.61 20.37 -10.54
N GLY A 140 -2.55 21.15 -10.27
CA GLY A 140 -2.02 21.33 -8.93
C GLY A 140 -2.95 22.18 -8.04
N CYS A 141 -3.09 21.80 -6.77
CA CYS A 141 -3.97 22.47 -5.80
C CYS A 141 -3.53 23.88 -5.38
N GLY A 142 -2.27 24.25 -5.65
CA GLY A 142 -1.63 25.45 -5.09
C GLY A 142 -1.05 25.19 -3.69
N PRO A 143 -0.42 26.22 -3.09
CA PRO A 143 0.34 26.06 -1.86
C PRO A 143 -0.53 25.58 -0.69
N ASN A 144 0.00 24.61 0.06
CA ASN A 144 -0.59 24.08 1.30
C ASN A 144 -2.01 23.51 1.19
N LYS A 145 -2.50 23.20 -0.02
CA LYS A 145 -3.84 22.64 -0.24
C LYS A 145 -3.79 21.17 -0.65
N PHE A 146 -4.73 20.37 -0.16
CA PHE A 146 -4.81 18.95 -0.48
C PHE A 146 -6.23 18.39 -0.40
N GLY A 147 -6.34 17.10 -0.72
CA GLY A 147 -7.58 16.32 -0.73
C GLY A 147 -8.50 16.61 -1.92
N ARG A 148 -9.70 16.02 -1.89
CA ARG A 148 -10.64 16.11 -3.02
C ARG A 148 -10.99 17.57 -3.29
N ARG A 149 -10.80 18.01 -4.54
CA ARG A 149 -11.00 19.41 -4.97
C ARG A 149 -10.19 20.43 -4.15
N CYS A 150 -9.06 20.00 -3.56
CA CYS A 150 -8.12 20.89 -2.85
C CYS A 150 -8.74 21.66 -1.68
N GLN A 151 -9.75 21.07 -1.03
CA GLN A 151 -10.57 21.75 -0.02
C GLN A 151 -9.93 21.83 1.37
N TYR A 152 -8.84 21.09 1.63
CA TYR A 152 -8.17 21.08 2.92
C TYR A 152 -6.87 21.88 2.87
N LEU A 153 -6.59 22.60 3.96
CA LEU A 153 -5.35 23.35 4.16
C LEU A 153 -4.47 22.64 5.18
N CYS A 154 -3.18 22.47 4.87
CA CYS A 154 -2.23 21.87 5.81
C CYS A 154 -2.08 22.71 7.08
N SER A 155 -2.18 24.04 7.01
CA SER A 155 -2.11 24.92 8.19
C SER A 155 -3.27 24.76 9.18
N GLU A 156 -4.38 24.15 8.75
CA GLU A 156 -5.56 23.90 9.59
C GLU A 156 -5.58 22.47 10.18
N ASP A 157 -4.58 21.65 9.85
CA ASP A 157 -4.42 20.30 10.41
C ASP A 157 -3.82 20.42 11.84
N PRO A 158 -4.47 19.84 12.89
CA PRO A 158 -4.02 19.91 14.28
C PRO A 158 -2.58 19.48 14.58
N GLY A 159 -1.90 18.83 13.63
CA GLY A 159 -0.50 18.43 13.77
C GLY A 159 0.47 19.10 12.79
N ALA A 160 0.05 20.13 12.06
CA ALA A 160 0.93 20.83 11.13
C ALA A 160 1.64 22.00 11.80
N ASP A 161 2.91 22.20 11.42
CA ASP A 161 3.60 23.44 11.69
C ASP A 161 2.98 24.53 10.80
N GLN A 162 2.35 25.51 11.44
CA GLN A 162 1.58 26.57 10.77
C GLN A 162 2.46 27.40 9.83
N ASP A 163 3.78 27.45 10.07
CA ASP A 163 4.75 28.18 9.24
C ASP A 163 5.43 27.29 8.17
N ALA A 164 5.36 25.96 8.29
CA ALA A 164 5.99 25.03 7.34
C ALA A 164 5.00 24.33 6.38
N GLY A 165 3.69 24.52 6.56
CA GLY A 165 2.67 23.98 5.67
C GLY A 165 2.60 22.45 5.66
N CYS A 166 2.58 21.81 4.48
CA CYS A 166 2.54 20.34 4.37
C CYS A 166 3.90 19.65 4.58
N LYS A 167 4.96 20.38 4.93
CA LYS A 167 6.32 19.83 5.01
C LYS A 167 6.41 18.74 6.10
N GLY A 168 7.00 17.60 5.76
CA GLY A 168 7.19 16.48 6.70
C GLY A 168 5.92 15.67 7.00
N LYS A 169 4.79 15.97 6.34
CA LYS A 169 3.56 15.19 6.45
C LYS A 169 3.65 13.93 5.60
N MET A 170 3.27 12.81 6.19
CA MET A 170 3.05 11.57 5.47
C MET A 170 1.58 11.52 5.06
N PHE A 171 1.33 11.56 3.76
CA PHE A 171 -0.01 11.35 3.23
C PHE A 171 -0.15 9.91 2.79
N CYS A 172 -1.22 9.24 3.21
CA CYS A 172 -1.62 8.03 2.53
C CYS A 172 -2.29 8.44 1.22
N LEU A 173 -1.83 7.87 0.12
CA LEU A 173 -2.41 8.08 -1.19
C LEU A 173 -3.82 7.50 -1.19
N ALA A 174 -4.73 8.26 -1.81
CA ALA A 174 -6.07 7.77 -2.07
C ALA A 174 -5.97 6.52 -2.97
N ASP A 175 -6.63 5.46 -2.55
CA ASP A 175 -6.78 4.22 -3.28
C ASP A 175 -8.28 3.90 -3.34
N PRO A 176 -8.81 3.43 -4.47
CA PRO A 176 -10.23 3.09 -4.56
C PRO A 176 -10.65 2.05 -3.52
N TYR A 177 -9.70 1.23 -3.04
CA TYR A 177 -9.91 0.19 -2.05
C TYR A 177 -9.34 0.56 -0.66
N GLY A 178 -8.96 1.83 -0.42
CA GLY A 178 -8.64 2.37 0.90
C GLY A 178 -7.49 3.38 0.92
N CYS A 179 -6.62 3.31 1.93
CA CYS A 179 -5.42 4.13 2.02
C CYS A 179 -4.19 3.30 1.65
N SER A 180 -3.35 3.81 0.75
CA SER A 180 -2.01 3.28 0.46
C SER A 180 -0.98 4.26 1.00
N CYS A 181 -0.32 3.93 2.09
CA CYS A 181 0.73 4.78 2.64
C CYS A 181 2.05 4.29 2.02
N SER A 182 2.53 4.93 0.96
CA SER A 182 3.82 4.60 0.32
C SER A 182 4.83 5.68 0.61
#